data_AF-A0A8S4FVD8-F1
#
_entry.id   AF-A0A8S4FVD8-F1
#
_cell.length_a   1.000
_cell.length_b   1.000
_cell.length_c   1.000
_cell.angle_alpha   90.00
_cell.angle_beta   90.00
_cell.angle_gamma   90.00
#
_symmetry.space_group_name_H-M   'P 1'
#
loop_
_entity.id
_entity.type
_entity.pdbx_description
1 polymer ?
#
loop_
_entity_poly.entity_id
_entity_poly.type
_entity_poly.pdbx_seq_one_letter_code
_entity_poly.pdbx_strand_id
1 'polypeptide(L)'
;MANNYGISEQQLNLIKVQTARRAEMRREFLKQRTNPFKHASEAGYVFDPAVQKYISMKVTRFDHFKPNRSNSLFGITAIIIPMCAYAYWIVTDRNAKEQKIRNGELRYRDRLFKLA
;
A
#
# COMPACT_ATOMS: atom_id res chain seq x y z
N MET A 1 4.96 43.50 -11.71
CA MET A 1 5.40 42.73 -10.52
C MET A 1 4.17 42.03 -9.98
N ALA A 2 4.14 40.68 -9.95
CA ALA A 2 2.96 39.97 -9.47
C ALA A 2 2.74 40.33 -7.99
N ASN A 3 1.52 40.79 -7.65
CA ASN A 3 1.17 41.14 -6.28
C ASN A 3 1.40 39.93 -5.38
N ASN A 4 2.21 40.08 -4.34
CA ASN A 4 2.40 39.04 -3.33
C ASN A 4 1.08 38.92 -2.57
N TYR A 5 0.25 37.93 -2.93
CA TYR A 5 -1.09 37.65 -2.40
C TYR A 5 -1.08 37.30 -0.89
N GLY A 6 -0.54 38.15 -0.03
CA GLY A 6 -0.38 37.91 1.41
C GLY A 6 0.69 36.86 1.77
N ILE A 7 1.53 36.44 0.82
CA ILE A 7 2.54 35.40 1.00
C ILE A 7 3.83 36.03 1.56
N SER A 8 4.41 35.40 2.59
CA SER A 8 5.70 35.86 3.14
C SER A 8 6.83 35.69 2.13
N GLU A 9 7.86 36.53 2.20
CA GLU A 9 8.99 36.48 1.24
C GLU A 9 9.70 35.13 1.23
N GLN A 10 9.78 34.47 2.41
CA GLN A 10 10.35 33.14 2.54
C GLN A 10 9.54 32.08 1.77
N GLN A 11 8.21 32.09 1.90
CA GLN A 11 7.33 31.17 1.18
C GLN A 11 7.41 31.39 -0.33
N LEU A 12 7.48 32.65 -0.75
CA LEU A 12 7.64 33.01 -2.15
C LEU A 12 8.96 32.49 -2.73
N ASN A 13 10.06 32.60 -1.99
CA ASN A 13 11.34 32.04 -2.39
C ASN A 13 11.29 30.50 -2.50
N LEU A 14 10.62 29.82 -1.57
CA LEU A 14 10.41 28.37 -1.65
C LEU A 14 9.61 27.98 -2.90
N ILE A 15 8.54 28.71 -3.23
CA ILE A 15 7.72 28.46 -4.43
C ILE A 15 8.56 28.66 -5.70
N LYS A 16 9.37 29.73 -5.77
CA LYS A 16 10.27 29.97 -6.90
C LYS A 16 11.25 28.81 -7.10
N VAL A 17 11.89 28.35 -6.03
CA VAL A 17 12.83 27.22 -6.07
C VAL A 17 12.13 25.93 -6.50
N GLN A 18 10.94 25.63 -5.98
CA GLN A 18 10.17 24.45 -6.41
C GLN A 18 9.78 24.53 -7.89
N THR A 19 9.33 25.70 -8.34
CA THR A 19 8.92 25.93 -9.72
C THR A 19 10.11 25.77 -10.67
N ALA A 20 11.27 26.32 -10.30
CA ALA A 20 12.52 26.17 -11.05
C ALA A 20 12.90 24.69 -11.20
N ARG A 21 12.90 23.91 -10.11
CA ARG A 21 13.19 22.46 -10.16
C ARG A 21 12.20 21.70 -11.06
N ARG A 22 10.90 22.01 -10.98
CA ARG A 22 9.88 21.38 -11.85
C ARG A 22 10.11 21.72 -13.32
N ALA A 23 10.45 22.97 -13.62
CA ALA A 23 10.74 23.41 -14.97
C ALA A 23 11.97 22.71 -15.54
N GLU A 24 13.03 22.54 -14.73
CA GLU A 24 14.23 21.80 -15.10
C GLU A 24 13.93 20.32 -15.42
N MET A 25 13.28 19.59 -14.52
CA MET A 25 12.90 18.19 -14.75
C MET A 25 12.00 18.01 -15.98
N ARG A 26 11.05 18.94 -16.19
CA ARG A 26 10.19 18.93 -17.39
C ARG A 26 11.00 19.15 -18.65
N ARG A 27 11.98 20.06 -18.64
CA ARG A 27 12.85 20.34 -19.78
C ARG A 27 13.67 19.11 -20.17
N GLU A 28 14.23 18.41 -19.19
CA GLU A 28 14.97 17.16 -19.41
C GLU A 28 14.08 16.07 -20.00
N PHE A 29 12.90 15.86 -19.43
CA PHE A 29 11.92 14.89 -19.94
C PHE A 29 11.51 15.20 -21.38
N LEU A 30 11.17 16.46 -21.67
CA LEU A 30 10.81 16.87 -23.03
C LEU A 30 11.96 16.66 -24.00
N LYS A 31 13.19 17.04 -23.64
CA LYS A 31 14.39 16.82 -24.47
C LYS A 31 14.57 15.35 -24.83
N GLN A 32 14.38 14.44 -23.87
CA GLN A 32 14.51 13.00 -24.12
C GLN A 32 13.33 12.45 -24.93
N ARG A 33 12.12 12.90 -24.64
CA ARG A 33 10.89 12.43 -25.29
C ARG A 33 10.76 12.91 -26.74
N THR A 34 11.19 14.12 -27.07
CA THR A 34 11.05 14.66 -28.43
C THR A 34 12.23 14.34 -29.34
N ASN A 35 13.25 13.61 -28.86
CA ASN A 35 14.43 13.27 -29.66
C ASN A 35 14.11 12.15 -30.68
N PRO A 36 14.10 12.43 -32.00
CA PRO A 36 13.72 11.44 -33.01
C PRO A 36 14.73 10.29 -33.13
N PHE A 37 16.02 10.55 -32.92
CA PHE A 37 17.06 9.52 -33.02
C PHE A 37 16.98 8.47 -31.91
N LYS A 38 16.46 8.84 -30.74
CA LYS A 38 16.23 7.90 -29.64
C LYS A 38 15.05 6.97 -29.89
N HIS A 39 14.08 7.39 -30.70
CA HIS A 39 12.88 6.62 -31.01
C HIS A 39 12.98 5.82 -32.33
N ALA A 40 14.00 6.09 -33.14
CA ALA A 40 14.15 5.47 -34.45
C ALA A 40 14.68 4.02 -34.42
N SER A 41 15.44 3.62 -33.38
CA SER A 41 16.06 2.29 -33.30
C SER A 41 15.20 1.29 -32.52
N GLU A 42 14.76 1.64 -31.30
CA GLU A 42 13.85 0.86 -30.45
C GLU A 42 13.21 1.84 -29.44
N ALA A 43 12.01 2.34 -29.75
CA ALA A 43 11.36 3.34 -28.89
C ALA A 43 10.80 2.70 -27.60
N GLY A 44 11.64 2.59 -26.57
CA GLY A 44 11.22 2.26 -25.21
C GLY A 44 10.61 3.47 -24.47
N TYR A 45 10.37 3.30 -23.17
CA TYR A 45 9.95 4.39 -22.28
C TYR A 45 11.13 5.28 -21.90
N VAL A 46 10.85 6.55 -21.58
CA VAL A 46 11.84 7.45 -20.97
C VAL A 46 12.09 6.97 -19.55
N PHE A 47 13.33 6.58 -19.27
CA PHE A 47 13.72 6.14 -17.93
C PHE A 47 13.71 7.30 -16.93
N ASP A 48 12.97 7.13 -15.83
CA ASP A 48 12.92 8.07 -14.72
C ASP A 48 13.69 7.52 -13.50
N PRO A 49 14.84 8.11 -13.14
CA PRO A 49 15.60 7.72 -11.95
C PRO A 49 14.80 7.87 -10.64
N ALA A 50 13.86 8.81 -10.55
CA ALA A 50 13.06 9.01 -9.35
C ALA A 50 12.07 7.86 -9.12
N VAL A 51 11.43 7.38 -10.20
CA VAL A 51 10.56 6.21 -10.15
C VAL A 51 11.36 4.97 -9.76
N GLN A 52 12.53 4.76 -10.36
CA GLN A 52 13.38 3.63 -10.00
C GLN A 52 13.77 3.68 -8.52
N LYS A 53 14.23 4.83 -8.00
CA LYS A 53 14.58 5.00 -6.58
C LYS A 53 13.40 4.70 -5.65
N TYR A 54 12.19 5.13 -6.02
CA TYR A 54 10.98 4.84 -5.26
C TYR A 54 10.66 3.34 -5.21
N ILE A 55 10.80 2.65 -6.35
CA ILE A 55 10.60 1.20 -6.43
C ILE A 55 11.68 0.48 -5.61
N SER A 56 12.95 0.86 -5.76
CA SER A 56 14.06 0.30 -5.00
C SER A 56 13.84 0.46 -3.49
N MET A 57 13.40 1.64 -3.04
CA MET A 57 13.07 1.89 -1.63
C MET A 57 11.94 0.98 -1.10
N LYS A 58 10.94 0.65 -1.94
CA LYS A 58 9.88 -0.29 -1.53
C LYS A 58 10.41 -1.71 -1.37
N VAL A 59 11.28 -2.14 -2.27
CA VAL A 59 11.85 -3.49 -2.27
C VAL A 59 12.81 -3.67 -1.09
N THR A 60 13.65 -2.66 -0.79
CA THR A 60 14.62 -2.69 0.33
C THR A 60 13.99 -2.27 1.67
N ARG A 61 12.66 -2.22 1.77
CA ARG A 61 11.97 -1.76 2.99
C ARG A 61 12.29 -2.62 4.21
N PHE A 62 12.54 -3.91 4.00
CA PHE A 62 12.88 -4.84 5.08
C PHE A 62 14.28 -4.57 5.64
N ASP A 63 15.25 -4.25 4.78
CA ASP A 63 16.64 -3.98 5.20
C ASP A 63 16.76 -2.75 6.13
N HIS A 64 15.83 -1.81 5.97
CA HIS A 64 15.76 -0.60 6.78
C HIS A 64 14.71 -0.68 7.91
N PHE A 65 14.08 -1.84 8.12
CA PHE A 65 13.09 -2.00 9.17
C PHE A 65 13.73 -1.92 10.55
N LYS A 66 13.17 -1.07 11.41
CA LYS A 66 13.52 -1.01 12.82
C LYS A 66 12.31 -1.40 13.66
N PRO A 67 12.44 -2.39 14.58
CA PRO A 67 11.34 -2.76 15.46
C PRO A 67 10.98 -1.57 16.36
N ASN A 68 9.70 -1.25 16.43
CA ASN A 68 9.13 -0.17 17.25
C ASN A 68 7.83 -0.69 17.87
N ARG A 69 7.44 -0.14 19.03
CA ARG A 69 6.19 -0.47 19.72
C ARG A 69 4.97 -0.28 18.81
N SER A 70 4.93 0.78 18.01
CA SER A 70 3.84 1.02 17.05
C SER A 70 3.76 -0.07 15.99
N ASN A 71 4.90 -0.47 15.42
CA ASN A 71 4.98 -1.50 14.39
C ASN A 71 4.60 -2.89 14.94
N SER A 72 5.07 -3.21 16.15
CA SER A 72 4.72 -4.46 16.83
C SER A 72 3.24 -4.51 17.17
N LEU A 73 2.66 -3.42 17.69
CA LEU A 73 1.24 -3.35 17.99
C LEU A 73 0.39 -3.54 16.73
N PHE A 74 0.76 -2.90 15.63
CA PHE A 74 0.11 -3.09 14.34
C PHE A 74 0.19 -4.56 13.87
N GLY A 75 1.34 -5.22 14.02
CA GLY A 75 1.48 -6.63 13.69
C GLY A 75 0.55 -7.52 14.52
N ILE A 76 0.47 -7.29 15.83
CA ILE A 76 -0.43 -8.05 16.72
C ILE A 76 -1.89 -7.81 16.33
N THR A 77 -2.30 -6.56 16.12
CA THR A 77 -3.70 -6.23 15.86
C THR A 77 -4.15 -6.62 14.46
N ALA A 78 -3.28 -6.52 13.44
CA ALA A 78 -3.63 -6.85 12.07
C ALA A 78 -3.53 -8.35 11.76
N ILE A 79 -2.72 -9.12 12.49
CA ILE A 79 -2.44 -10.52 12.18
C ILE A 79 -2.97 -11.46 13.27
N ILE A 80 -2.51 -11.28 14.52
CA ILE A 80 -2.79 -12.22 15.60
C ILE A 80 -4.27 -12.15 16.02
N ILE A 81 -4.80 -10.94 16.18
CA ILE A 81 -6.20 -10.76 16.62
C ILE A 81 -7.20 -11.39 15.62
N PRO A 82 -7.15 -11.11 14.30
CA PRO A 82 -8.07 -11.74 13.36
C PRO A 82 -7.94 -13.25 13.31
N MET A 83 -6.72 -13.78 13.41
CA MET A 83 -6.48 -15.23 13.43
C MET A 83 -7.15 -15.89 14.66
N CYS A 84 -6.93 -15.33 15.85
CA CYS A 84 -7.52 -15.84 17.08
C CYS A 84 -9.05 -15.67 17.10
N ALA A 85 -9.55 -14.51 16.63
CA ALA A 85 -10.98 -14.24 16.56
C ALA A 85 -11.70 -15.22 15.63
N TYR A 86 -11.11 -15.50 14.46
CA TYR A 86 -11.66 -16.47 13.51
C TYR A 86 -11.67 -17.89 14.08
N ALA A 87 -10.57 -18.30 14.72
CA ALA A 87 -10.49 -19.60 15.38
C ALA A 87 -11.56 -19.75 16.48
N TYR A 88 -11.73 -18.72 17.32
CA TYR A 88 -12.76 -18.70 18.35
C TYR A 88 -14.17 -18.81 17.75
N TRP A 89 -14.45 -18.09 16.67
CA TRP A 89 -15.75 -18.13 16.02
C TRP A 89 -16.08 -19.52 15.45
N ILE A 90 -15.10 -20.18 14.83
CA ILE A 90 -15.29 -21.56 14.34
C ILE A 90 -15.56 -22.52 15.49
N VAL A 91 -14.78 -22.45 16.57
CA VAL A 91 -14.93 -23.38 17.71
C VAL A 91 -16.29 -23.20 18.39
N THR A 92 -16.72 -21.95 18.58
CA THR A 92 -18.02 -21.65 19.19
C THR A 92 -19.19 -22.12 18.32
N ASP A 93 -19.15 -21.87 17.01
CA ASP A 93 -20.16 -22.36 16.07
C ASP A 93 -20.20 -23.90 16.03
N ARG A 94 -19.03 -24.55 15.99
CA ARG A 94 -18.93 -26.01 16.00
C ARG A 94 -19.52 -26.61 17.27
N ASN A 95 -19.13 -26.10 18.44
CA ASN A 95 -19.62 -26.60 19.73
C ASN A 95 -21.13 -26.40 19.88
N ALA A 96 -21.65 -25.23 19.45
CA ALA A 96 -23.08 -24.95 19.48
C ALA A 96 -23.87 -25.90 18.55
N LYS A 97 -23.34 -26.20 17.37
CA LYS A 97 -23.93 -27.18 16.45
C LYS A 97 -23.90 -28.60 17.01
N GLU A 98 -22.77 -29.03 17.56
CA GLU A 98 -22.65 -30.34 18.20
C GLU A 98 -23.64 -30.51 19.36
N GLN A 99 -23.82 -29.47 20.19
CA GLN A 99 -24.77 -29.51 21.29
C GLN A 99 -26.21 -29.68 20.80
N LYS A 100 -26.63 -28.93 19.76
CA LYS A 100 -27.95 -29.09 19.12
C LYS A 100 -28.17 -30.48 18.53
N ILE A 101 -27.11 -31.08 18.00
CA ILE A 101 -27.14 -32.46 17.49
C ILE A 101 -27.37 -33.46 18.63
N ARG A 102 -26.64 -33.31 19.75
CA ARG A 102 -26.73 -34.20 20.92
C ARG A 102 -28.08 -34.08 21.64
N ASN A 103 -28.64 -32.88 21.71
CA ASN A 103 -29.96 -32.63 22.29
C ASN A 103 -31.12 -33.12 21.40
N GLY A 104 -30.86 -33.48 20.14
CA GLY A 104 -31.90 -33.86 19.18
C GLY A 104 -32.70 -32.69 18.59
N GLU A 105 -32.30 -31.44 18.87
CA GLU A 105 -32.95 -30.23 18.35
C GLU A 105 -32.75 -30.07 16.82
N LEU A 106 -31.62 -30.57 16.30
CA LEU A 106 -31.30 -30.50 14.87
C LEU A 106 -31.78 -31.76 14.13
N ARG A 107 -32.74 -31.56 13.20
CA ARG A 107 -33.26 -32.63 12.33
C ARG A 107 -32.13 -33.23 11.48
N TYR A 108 -32.17 -34.54 11.27
CA TYR A 108 -31.11 -35.27 10.54
C TYR A 108 -30.91 -34.75 9.10
N ARG A 109 -31.99 -34.34 8.43
CA ARG A 109 -31.93 -33.76 7.07
C ARG A 109 -31.17 -32.43 6.99
N ASP A 110 -31.11 -31.68 8.08
CA ASP A 110 -30.53 -30.32 8.16
C ASP A 110 -29.06 -30.37 8.62
N ARG A 111 -28.50 -31.56 8.86
CA ARG A 111 -27.08 -31.76 9.18
C ARG A 111 -26.22 -31.60 7.93
N LEU A 112 -25.13 -30.82 8.03
CA LEU A 112 -24.17 -30.60 6.95
C LEU A 112 -23.38 -31.87 6.60
N PHE A 113 -22.96 -32.65 7.59
CA PHE A 113 -22.22 -33.90 7.42
C PHE A 113 -23.09 -35.05 7.93
N LYS A 114 -23.61 -35.88 7.02
CA LYS A 114 -24.57 -36.95 7.33
C LYS A 114 -23.94 -38.34 7.38
N LEU A 115 -22.84 -38.55 6.66
CA LEU A 115 -22.28 -39.87 6.34
C LEU A 115 -20.76 -39.97 6.63
N ALA A 116 -20.21 -39.02 7.38
CA ALA A 116 -18.81 -39.06 7.81
C ALA A 116 -18.71 -39.62 9.23
#